data_AF-A0A660CGV1-F1
#
_entry.id   AF-A0A660CGV1-F1
#
_cell.length_a   1.000
_cell.length_b   1.000
_cell.length_c   1.000
_cell.angle_alpha   90.00
_cell.angle_beta   90.00
_cell.angle_gamma   90.00
#
_symmetry.space_group_name_H-M   'P 1'
#
loop_
_entity.id
_entity.type
_entity.pdbx_description
1 polymer ?
#
loop_
_entity_poly.entity_id
_entity_poly.type
_entity_poly.pdbx_seq_one_letter_code
_entity_poly.pdbx_strand_id
1 'polypeptide(L)'
;MAQRVFARRPAPPWVRELARGDRRALADLAAALHGAYELLVRPQWPHVREDVVAERARRQRMLAWGGVGEALTSLPGVVGWDGEVLRVRYAVDKTLHLGGRGITFVPSHFCWPNPISFIDPELPPTLVYPAESSATPATGQTVEVDPRRLESLLGPNRAACLLALRRQYSTSGLAERVGISVGSASKQTATLRESGLVVSERQGNTVLHRISALGEAVVAGRLAPEQ
;
A
#
# COMPACT_ATOMS: atom_id res chain seq x y z
N MET A 1 -5.41 -27.03 16.75
CA MET A 1 -5.47 -25.63 16.28
C MET A 1 -6.34 -24.73 17.18
N ALA A 2 -7.58 -25.11 17.49
CA ALA A 2 -8.48 -24.33 18.38
C ALA A 2 -7.91 -24.05 19.80
N GLN A 3 -7.15 -24.98 20.38
CA GLN A 3 -6.55 -24.81 21.71
C GLN A 3 -5.51 -23.67 21.81
N ARG A 4 -4.82 -23.31 20.72
CA ARG A 4 -3.82 -22.22 20.75
C ARG A 4 -4.45 -20.83 20.68
N VAL A 5 -5.60 -20.70 20.00
CA VAL A 5 -6.30 -19.41 19.83
C VAL A 5 -7.15 -19.06 21.06
N PHE A 6 -7.72 -20.06 21.72
CA PHE A 6 -8.59 -19.89 22.90
C PHE A 6 -7.88 -20.21 24.22
N ALA A 7 -6.54 -20.14 24.28
CA ALA A 7 -5.77 -20.55 25.45
C ALA A 7 -6.16 -19.84 26.77
N ARG A 8 -6.82 -18.67 26.70
CA ARG A 8 -7.25 -17.87 27.87
C ARG A 8 -8.77 -17.84 28.11
N ARG A 9 -9.60 -18.49 27.26
CA ARG A 9 -11.07 -18.51 27.39
C ARG A 9 -11.67 -19.80 26.82
N PRO A 10 -12.74 -20.37 27.40
CA PRO A 10 -13.38 -21.53 26.81
C PRO A 10 -13.87 -21.21 25.39
N ALA A 11 -13.53 -22.08 24.45
CA ALA A 11 -13.96 -21.92 23.06
C ALA A 11 -15.50 -21.95 22.98
N PRO A 12 -16.13 -21.01 22.26
CA PRO A 12 -17.57 -21.02 22.04
C PRO A 12 -18.06 -22.38 21.50
N PRO A 13 -19.31 -22.80 21.79
CA PRO A 13 -19.86 -24.08 21.34
C PRO A 13 -19.69 -24.35 19.84
N TRP A 14 -19.98 -23.35 19.00
CA TRP A 14 -19.84 -23.45 17.54
C TRP A 14 -18.40 -23.72 17.08
N VAL A 15 -17.38 -23.23 17.80
CA VAL A 15 -15.96 -23.52 17.48
C VAL A 15 -15.63 -24.99 17.74
N ARG A 16 -16.22 -25.56 18.81
CA ARG A 16 -16.02 -26.99 19.14
C ARG A 16 -16.76 -27.90 18.17
N GLU A 17 -17.95 -27.51 17.73
CA GLU A 17 -18.71 -28.22 16.70
C GLU A 17 -17.96 -28.21 15.36
N LEU A 18 -17.46 -27.03 14.95
CA LEU A 18 -16.61 -26.89 13.77
C LEU A 18 -15.35 -27.76 13.86
N ALA A 19 -14.68 -27.78 15.02
CA ALA A 19 -13.50 -28.60 15.24
C ALA A 19 -13.76 -30.11 15.16
N ARG A 20 -15.01 -30.55 15.36
CA ARG A 20 -15.45 -31.95 15.20
C ARG A 20 -15.95 -32.25 13.78
N GLY A 21 -15.92 -31.27 12.88
CA GLY A 21 -16.38 -31.44 11.49
C GLY A 21 -17.89 -31.40 11.33
N ASP A 22 -18.63 -30.74 12.23
CA ASP A 22 -20.07 -30.58 12.06
C ASP A 22 -20.40 -29.82 10.76
N ARG A 23 -21.24 -30.43 9.92
CA ARG A 23 -21.55 -29.90 8.58
C ARG A 23 -22.38 -28.62 8.62
N ARG A 24 -23.24 -28.44 9.63
CA ARG A 24 -24.07 -27.23 9.76
C ARG A 24 -23.22 -26.06 10.22
N ALA A 25 -22.40 -26.26 11.25
CA ALA A 25 -21.46 -25.25 11.73
C ALA A 25 -20.47 -24.81 10.63
N LEU A 26 -20.02 -25.75 9.79
CA LEU A 26 -19.18 -25.43 8.63
C LEU A 26 -19.93 -24.62 7.56
N ALA A 27 -21.19 -24.99 7.27
CA ALA A 27 -22.02 -24.27 6.31
C ALA A 27 -22.33 -22.85 6.78
N ASP A 28 -22.66 -22.66 8.05
CA ASP A 28 -22.93 -21.35 8.64
C ASP A 28 -21.69 -20.45 8.61
N LEU A 29 -20.51 -21.00 8.93
CA LEU A 29 -19.25 -20.28 8.81
C LEU A 29 -18.96 -19.88 7.35
N ALA A 30 -19.14 -20.80 6.40
CA ALA A 30 -18.94 -20.52 4.99
C ALA A 30 -19.88 -19.41 4.49
N ALA A 31 -21.15 -19.44 4.90
CA ALA A 31 -22.13 -18.41 4.57
C ALA A 31 -21.75 -17.05 5.17
N ALA A 32 -21.32 -17.02 6.44
CA ALA A 32 -20.86 -15.79 7.09
C ALA A 32 -19.61 -15.20 6.40
N LEU A 33 -18.64 -16.04 6.04
CA LEU A 33 -17.44 -15.61 5.31
C LEU A 33 -17.79 -15.11 3.91
N HIS A 34 -18.73 -15.75 3.22
CA HIS A 34 -19.20 -15.28 1.92
C HIS A 34 -19.92 -13.93 2.02
N GLY A 35 -20.80 -13.75 3.02
CA GLY A 35 -21.43 -12.46 3.28
C GLY A 35 -20.42 -11.36 3.60
N ALA A 36 -19.38 -11.67 4.40
CA ALA A 36 -18.29 -10.74 4.67
C ALA A 36 -17.50 -10.41 3.39
N TYR A 37 -17.24 -11.38 2.52
CA TYR A 37 -16.59 -11.14 1.23
C TYR A 37 -17.41 -10.19 0.35
N GLU A 38 -18.71 -10.46 0.19
CA GLU A 38 -19.61 -9.65 -0.64
C GLU A 38 -19.70 -8.19 -0.17
N LEU A 39 -19.69 -7.97 1.15
CA LEU A 39 -19.81 -6.64 1.75
C LEU A 39 -18.48 -5.90 1.85
N LEU A 40 -17.39 -6.59 2.20
CA LEU A 40 -16.13 -5.95 2.57
C LEU A 40 -15.06 -6.06 1.49
N VAL A 41 -15.04 -7.13 0.71
CA VAL A 41 -13.94 -7.41 -0.25
C VAL A 41 -14.37 -7.12 -1.68
N ARG A 42 -15.54 -7.62 -2.09
CA ARG A 42 -16.03 -7.49 -3.47
C ARG A 42 -16.10 -6.04 -3.97
N PRO A 43 -16.55 -5.03 -3.19
CA PRO A 43 -16.63 -3.65 -3.68
C PRO A 43 -15.27 -3.04 -4.03
N GLN A 44 -14.21 -3.45 -3.33
CA GLN A 44 -12.85 -2.95 -3.54
C GLN A 44 -11.99 -3.89 -4.40
N TRP A 45 -12.54 -5.01 -4.87
CA TRP A 45 -11.81 -6.01 -5.64
C TRP A 45 -11.07 -5.48 -6.88
N PRO A 46 -11.62 -4.53 -7.66
CA PRO A 46 -10.87 -3.92 -8.77
C PRO A 46 -9.56 -3.26 -8.30
N HIS A 47 -9.59 -2.48 -7.22
CA HIS A 47 -8.40 -1.84 -6.65
C HIS A 47 -7.39 -2.85 -6.13
N VAL A 48 -7.86 -3.89 -5.42
CA VAL A 48 -7.00 -4.99 -4.95
C VAL A 48 -6.25 -5.63 -6.11
N ARG A 49 -6.93 -5.84 -7.24
CA ARG A 49 -6.30 -6.41 -8.45
C ARG A 49 -5.28 -5.45 -9.07
N GLU A 50 -5.60 -4.16 -9.16
CA GLU A 50 -4.70 -3.15 -9.69
C GLU A 50 -3.42 -3.05 -8.86
N ASP A 51 -3.54 -2.98 -7.53
CA ASP A 51 -2.39 -2.93 -6.62
C ASP A 51 -1.50 -4.16 -6.76
N VAL A 52 -2.08 -5.36 -6.78
CA VAL A 52 -1.32 -6.61 -6.92
C VAL A 52 -0.63 -6.71 -8.28
N VAL A 53 -1.29 -6.26 -9.37
CA VAL A 53 -0.69 -6.24 -10.71
C VAL A 53 0.46 -5.23 -10.78
N ALA A 54 0.28 -4.03 -10.23
CA ALA A 54 1.30 -2.99 -10.19
C ALA A 54 2.51 -3.43 -9.37
N GLU A 55 2.28 -4.05 -8.22
CA GLU A 55 3.31 -4.59 -7.34
C GLU A 55 4.09 -5.70 -8.04
N ARG A 56 3.41 -6.64 -8.69
CA ARG A 56 4.07 -7.70 -9.46
C ARG A 56 4.96 -7.12 -10.57
N ALA A 57 4.47 -6.13 -11.31
CA ALA A 57 5.24 -5.48 -12.38
C ALA A 57 6.46 -4.73 -11.82
N ARG A 58 6.34 -4.10 -10.64
CA ARG A 58 7.46 -3.47 -9.93
C ARG A 58 8.54 -4.49 -9.60
N ARG A 59 8.16 -5.61 -8.97
CA ARG A 59 9.10 -6.68 -8.58
C ARG A 59 9.79 -7.32 -9.78
N GLN A 60 9.06 -7.53 -10.88
CA GLN A 60 9.64 -8.04 -12.12
C GLN A 60 10.72 -7.09 -12.68
N ARG A 61 10.49 -5.77 -12.68
CA ARG A 61 11.50 -4.80 -13.10
C ARG A 61 12.71 -4.80 -12.18
N MET A 62 12.51 -4.81 -10.86
CA MET A 62 13.63 -4.82 -9.91
C MET A 62 14.48 -6.09 -10.05
N LEU A 63 13.85 -7.25 -10.22
CA LEU A 63 14.57 -8.49 -10.49
C LEU A 63 15.36 -8.43 -11.81
N ALA A 64 14.78 -7.85 -12.86
CA ALA A 64 15.42 -7.78 -14.17
C ALA A 64 16.64 -6.84 -14.20
N TRP A 65 16.60 -5.72 -13.47
CA TRP A 65 17.63 -4.67 -13.53
C TRP A 65 18.57 -4.65 -12.33
N GLY A 66 18.07 -4.98 -11.13
CA GLY A 66 18.79 -4.93 -9.85
C GLY A 66 19.14 -6.31 -9.26
N GLY A 67 18.66 -7.38 -9.88
CA GLY A 67 18.86 -8.74 -9.41
C GLY A 67 18.09 -9.09 -8.14
N VAL A 68 18.38 -10.26 -7.58
CA VAL A 68 17.63 -10.83 -6.46
C VAL A 68 17.83 -10.04 -5.17
N GLY A 69 19.07 -9.61 -4.88
CA GLY A 69 19.38 -8.88 -3.65
C GLY A 69 18.55 -7.60 -3.53
N GLU A 70 18.57 -6.76 -4.56
CA GLU A 70 17.82 -5.49 -4.58
C GLU A 70 16.30 -5.73 -4.50
N ALA A 71 15.79 -6.72 -5.23
CA ALA A 71 14.39 -7.08 -5.21
C ALA A 71 13.92 -7.55 -3.82
N LEU A 72 14.77 -8.25 -3.07
CA LEU A 72 14.47 -8.73 -1.73
C LEU A 72 14.57 -7.62 -0.69
N THR A 73 15.63 -6.82 -0.70
CA THR A 73 15.83 -5.72 0.28
C THR A 73 14.79 -4.62 0.16
N SER A 74 14.15 -4.50 -1.00
CA SER A 74 13.09 -3.52 -1.25
C SER A 74 11.70 -4.01 -0.85
N LEU A 75 11.53 -5.23 -0.33
CA LEU A 75 10.22 -5.71 0.11
C LEU A 75 9.81 -5.02 1.42
N PRO A 76 8.57 -4.53 1.55
CA PRO A 76 8.08 -3.92 2.78
C PRO A 76 8.28 -4.85 3.99
N GLY A 77 8.88 -4.32 5.05
CA GLY A 77 9.16 -5.06 6.28
C GLY A 77 10.44 -5.90 6.26
N VAL A 78 11.16 -6.00 5.14
CA VAL A 78 12.52 -6.57 5.12
C VAL A 78 13.48 -5.60 5.80
N VAL A 79 14.31 -6.13 6.71
CA VAL A 79 15.31 -5.35 7.46
C VAL A 79 16.74 -5.66 7.04
N GLY A 80 16.95 -6.73 6.27
CA GLY A 80 18.27 -7.06 5.75
C GLY A 80 18.30 -8.34 4.94
N TRP A 81 19.30 -8.44 4.08
CA TRP A 81 19.65 -9.59 3.28
C TRP A 81 21.16 -9.67 3.18
N ASP A 82 21.76 -10.81 3.53
CA ASP A 82 23.21 -11.02 3.50
C ASP A 82 23.66 -12.00 2.40
N GLY A 83 22.75 -12.41 1.52
CA GLY A 83 23.01 -13.39 0.46
C GLY A 83 22.53 -14.81 0.80
N GLU A 84 22.28 -15.09 2.09
CA GLU A 84 21.78 -16.39 2.56
C GLU A 84 20.54 -16.28 3.45
N VAL A 85 20.48 -15.23 4.28
CA VAL A 85 19.44 -15.04 5.30
C VAL A 85 18.68 -13.74 5.06
N LEU A 86 17.36 -13.87 4.85
CA LEU A 86 16.44 -12.74 4.73
C LEU A 86 15.83 -12.44 6.09
N ARG A 87 16.08 -11.25 6.61
CA ARG A 87 15.54 -10.79 7.89
C ARG A 87 14.34 -9.90 7.64
N VAL A 88 13.23 -10.20 8.32
CA VAL A 88 11.93 -9.55 8.11
C VAL A 88 11.30 -9.24 9.46
N ARG A 89 10.63 -8.09 9.58
CA ARG A 89 9.80 -7.77 10.76
C ARG A 89 8.66 -8.77 10.85
N TYR A 90 8.55 -9.47 11.97
CA TYR A 90 7.49 -10.43 12.24
C TYR A 90 7.04 -10.34 13.70
N ALA A 91 5.80 -10.74 13.99
CA ALA A 91 5.20 -10.58 15.31
C ALA A 91 5.88 -11.43 16.40
N VAL A 92 6.58 -12.50 16.01
CA VAL A 92 7.34 -13.37 16.90
C VAL A 92 8.71 -13.64 16.29
N ASP A 93 9.72 -13.87 17.13
CA ASP A 93 11.01 -14.34 16.64
C ASP A 93 10.87 -15.78 16.13
N LYS A 94 11.22 -16.00 14.86
CA LYS A 94 11.10 -17.29 14.19
C LYS A 94 12.08 -17.36 13.03
N THR A 95 12.90 -18.40 13.02
CA THR A 95 13.74 -18.74 11.87
C THR A 95 13.06 -19.80 11.01
N LEU A 96 12.95 -19.55 9.71
CA LEU A 96 12.42 -20.49 8.74
C LEU A 96 13.54 -20.99 7.84
N HIS A 97 13.93 -22.26 8.01
CA HIS A 97 14.91 -22.89 7.14
C HIS A 97 14.24 -23.41 5.86
N LEU A 98 14.71 -22.92 4.71
CA LEU A 98 14.15 -23.32 3.42
C LEU A 98 14.58 -24.74 3.02
N GLY A 99 15.81 -25.14 3.33
CA GLY A 99 16.30 -26.50 3.05
C GLY A 99 16.20 -26.88 1.57
N GLY A 100 16.46 -25.94 0.66
CA GLY A 100 16.34 -26.16 -0.79
C GLY A 100 14.92 -26.10 -1.36
N ARG A 101 13.87 -25.97 -0.52
CA ARG A 101 12.46 -25.89 -0.98
C ARG A 101 12.11 -24.60 -1.72
N GLY A 102 12.98 -23.59 -1.65
CA GLY A 102 12.67 -22.23 -2.10
C GLY A 102 11.65 -21.53 -1.20
N ILE A 103 11.22 -20.35 -1.63
CA ILE A 103 10.22 -19.53 -0.95
C ILE A 103 9.35 -18.80 -1.97
N THR A 104 8.04 -18.74 -1.70
CA THR A 104 7.09 -17.98 -2.52
C THR A 104 6.79 -16.65 -1.85
N PHE A 105 6.96 -15.55 -2.60
CA PHE A 105 6.58 -14.22 -2.16
C PHE A 105 5.20 -13.87 -2.72
N VAL A 106 4.25 -13.54 -1.84
CA VAL A 106 2.87 -13.23 -2.22
C VAL A 106 2.54 -11.80 -1.78
N PRO A 107 2.43 -10.84 -2.71
CA PRO A 107 1.93 -9.52 -2.37
C PRO A 107 0.45 -9.61 -1.96
N SER A 108 0.07 -8.87 -0.92
CA SER A 108 -1.31 -8.82 -0.43
C SER A 108 -1.71 -7.40 -0.08
N HIS A 109 -2.84 -6.96 -0.63
CA HIS A 109 -3.47 -5.67 -0.28
C HIS A 109 -3.94 -5.63 1.18
N PHE A 110 -4.33 -6.78 1.74
CA PHE A 110 -4.84 -6.90 3.11
C PHE A 110 -3.75 -7.19 4.15
N CYS A 111 -2.50 -7.39 3.72
CA CYS A 111 -1.39 -7.62 4.64
C CYS A 111 -0.86 -6.28 5.12
N TRP A 112 -0.97 -6.02 6.42
CA TRP A 112 -0.48 -4.79 7.05
C TRP A 112 -0.17 -5.00 8.54
N PRO A 113 0.84 -4.31 9.11
CA PRO A 113 1.88 -3.53 8.43
C PRO A 113 3.09 -4.39 8.02
N ASN A 114 3.22 -5.59 8.60
CA ASN A 114 4.40 -6.43 8.46
C ASN A 114 4.08 -7.71 7.69
N PRO A 115 5.06 -8.29 6.99
CA PRO A 115 4.90 -9.58 6.34
C PRO A 115 4.49 -10.69 7.32
N ILE A 116 3.79 -11.69 6.79
CA ILE A 116 3.40 -12.88 7.53
C ILE A 116 3.77 -14.15 6.77
N SER A 117 4.02 -15.22 7.51
CA SER A 117 4.20 -16.56 6.94
C SER A 117 3.16 -17.52 7.51
N PHE A 118 2.96 -18.65 6.83
CA PHE A 118 2.06 -19.68 7.31
C PHE A 118 2.58 -20.30 8.61
N ILE A 119 1.64 -20.70 9.46
CA ILE A 119 1.93 -21.29 10.76
C ILE A 119 2.53 -22.69 10.58
N ASP A 120 2.03 -23.42 9.58
CA ASP A 120 2.40 -24.80 9.28
C ASP A 120 3.76 -24.86 8.54
N PRO A 121 4.80 -25.48 9.12
CA PRO A 121 6.12 -25.60 8.50
C PRO A 121 6.19 -26.64 7.37
N GLU A 122 5.21 -27.54 7.27
CA GLU A 122 5.13 -28.56 6.22
C GLU A 122 4.62 -27.99 4.90
N LEU A 123 3.86 -26.89 4.95
CA LEU A 123 3.45 -26.16 3.76
C LEU A 123 4.66 -25.51 3.06
N PRO A 124 4.59 -25.30 1.74
CA PRO A 124 5.61 -24.57 1.00
C PRO A 124 5.91 -23.22 1.67
N PRO A 125 7.20 -22.93 1.97
CA PRO A 125 7.59 -21.65 2.57
C PRO A 125 7.00 -20.48 1.77
N THR A 126 6.12 -19.72 2.41
CA THR A 126 5.42 -18.59 1.78
C THR A 126 5.55 -17.37 2.67
N LEU A 127 5.97 -16.26 2.09
CA LEU A 127 5.96 -14.94 2.73
C LEU A 127 4.90 -14.09 2.05
N VAL A 128 3.80 -13.86 2.76
CA VAL A 128 2.80 -12.88 2.37
C VAL A 128 3.29 -11.53 2.86
N TYR A 129 3.37 -10.53 1.99
CA TYR A 129 3.89 -9.21 2.35
C TYR A 129 2.95 -8.10 1.89
N PRO A 130 2.99 -6.91 2.53
CA PRO A 130 2.18 -5.78 2.12
C PRO A 130 2.47 -5.42 0.66
N ALA A 131 1.45 -5.48 -0.21
CA ALA A 131 1.57 -4.86 -1.52
C ALA A 131 1.71 -3.35 -1.30
N GLU A 132 2.64 -2.69 -1.99
CA GLU A 132 2.69 -1.23 -2.00
C GLU A 132 1.45 -0.71 -2.73
N SER A 133 0.41 -0.44 -1.95
CA SER A 133 -0.83 0.10 -2.49
C SER A 133 -0.60 1.53 -2.95
N SER A 134 -1.12 1.87 -4.13
CA SER A 134 -1.25 3.28 -4.54
C SER A 134 -2.29 4.02 -3.68
N ALA A 135 -3.15 3.26 -2.98
CA ALA A 135 -4.19 3.73 -2.09
C ALA A 135 -4.04 3.05 -0.71
N THR A 136 -3.39 3.72 0.23
CA THR A 136 -3.32 3.30 1.64
C THR A 136 -4.71 2.85 2.12
N PRO A 137 -4.87 1.62 2.66
CA PRO A 137 -6.16 1.12 3.13
C PRO A 137 -6.80 2.12 4.08
N ALA A 138 -8.02 2.53 3.77
CA ALA A 138 -8.76 3.56 4.49
C ALA A 138 -9.21 3.05 5.86
N THR A 139 -8.33 3.08 6.86
CA THR A 139 -8.76 3.23 8.26
C THR A 139 -8.93 4.71 8.54
N GLY A 140 -10.09 5.23 8.15
CA GLY A 140 -10.45 6.63 8.32
C GLY A 140 -11.28 7.09 7.13
N GLN A 141 -12.49 7.54 7.41
CA GLN A 141 -13.46 8.09 6.47
C GLN A 141 -12.74 8.79 5.32
N THR A 142 -12.98 8.34 4.08
CA THR A 142 -12.71 9.13 2.89
C THR A 142 -13.59 10.36 2.98
N VAL A 143 -13.09 11.40 3.64
CA VAL A 143 -13.52 12.75 3.35
C VAL A 143 -12.97 12.98 1.95
N GLU A 144 -13.79 12.77 0.92
CA GLU A 144 -13.51 13.39 -0.37
C GLU A 144 -13.28 14.87 -0.07
N VAL A 145 -12.03 15.31 -0.17
CA VAL A 145 -11.71 16.71 0.05
C VAL A 145 -12.34 17.46 -1.09
N ASP A 146 -13.49 18.07 -0.81
CA ASP A 146 -14.13 19.03 -1.70
C ASP A 146 -13.06 20.02 -2.17
N PRO A 147 -12.77 20.12 -3.48
CA PRO A 147 -11.80 21.05 -4.03
C PRO A 147 -11.96 22.48 -3.49
N ARG A 148 -13.19 22.88 -3.16
CA ARG A 148 -13.50 24.20 -2.58
C ARG A 148 -12.85 24.45 -1.21
N ARG A 149 -12.58 23.41 -0.42
CA ARG A 149 -11.86 23.52 0.87
C ARG A 149 -10.37 23.77 0.67
N LEU A 150 -9.79 23.22 -0.39
CA LEU A 150 -8.40 23.47 -0.74
C LEU A 150 -8.23 24.88 -1.32
N GLU A 151 -9.21 25.32 -2.11
CA GLU A 151 -9.28 26.70 -2.62
C GLU A 151 -9.41 27.73 -1.50
N SER A 152 -10.16 27.47 -0.44
CA SER A 152 -10.25 28.43 0.69
C SER A 152 -8.96 28.55 1.48
N LEU A 153 -8.18 27.47 1.58
CA LEU A 153 -6.90 27.44 2.31
C LEU A 153 -5.74 28.02 1.50
N LEU A 154 -5.61 27.59 0.24
CA LEU A 154 -4.48 27.93 -0.63
C LEU A 154 -4.81 29.05 -1.62
N GLY A 155 -6.08 29.38 -1.81
CA GLY A 155 -6.53 30.18 -2.93
C GLY A 155 -6.65 29.34 -4.23
N PRO A 156 -7.47 29.80 -5.17
CA PRO A 156 -7.91 29.01 -6.32
C PRO A 156 -6.75 28.54 -7.20
N ASN A 157 -5.82 29.43 -7.55
CA ASN A 157 -4.72 29.10 -8.45
C ASN A 157 -3.70 28.13 -7.83
N ARG A 158 -3.45 28.21 -6.51
CA ARG A 158 -2.54 27.27 -5.82
C ARG A 158 -3.18 25.89 -5.68
N ALA A 159 -4.46 25.85 -5.30
CA ALA A 159 -5.21 24.62 -5.22
C ALA A 159 -5.26 23.91 -6.58
N ALA A 160 -5.57 24.64 -7.66
CA ALA A 160 -5.61 24.10 -9.02
C ALA A 160 -4.24 23.59 -9.49
N CYS A 161 -3.15 24.33 -9.22
CA CYS A 161 -1.80 23.86 -9.52
C CYS A 161 -1.43 22.59 -8.73
N LEU A 162 -1.71 22.56 -7.42
CA LEU A 162 -1.40 21.41 -6.57
C LEU A 162 -2.15 20.16 -7.02
N LEU A 163 -3.45 20.28 -7.35
CA LEU A 163 -4.26 19.18 -7.87
C LEU A 163 -3.78 18.68 -9.23
N ALA A 164 -3.42 19.58 -10.14
CA ALA A 164 -2.89 19.20 -11.45
C ALA A 164 -1.55 18.44 -11.34
N LEU A 165 -0.72 18.81 -10.36
CA LEU A 165 0.60 18.21 -10.12
C LEU A 165 0.57 16.79 -9.54
N ARG A 166 -0.61 16.19 -9.34
CA ARG A 166 -0.76 14.73 -9.22
C ARG A 166 -0.23 13.99 -10.44
N ARG A 167 -0.11 14.68 -11.58
CA ARG A 167 0.68 14.26 -12.74
C ARG A 167 1.89 15.19 -12.90
N GLN A 168 2.95 14.68 -13.50
CA GLN A 168 4.17 15.45 -13.69
C GLN A 168 4.02 16.44 -14.87
N TYR A 169 4.39 17.71 -14.67
CA TYR A 169 4.30 18.76 -15.69
C TYR A 169 5.52 19.69 -15.65
N SER A 170 5.93 20.22 -16.81
CA SER A 170 6.80 21.41 -16.85
C SER A 170 6.02 22.64 -16.38
N THR A 171 6.71 23.75 -16.08
CA THR A 171 6.03 25.01 -15.72
C THR A 171 5.09 25.50 -16.83
N SER A 172 5.48 25.35 -18.10
CA SER A 172 4.65 25.72 -19.24
C SER A 172 3.46 24.77 -19.43
N GLY A 173 3.67 23.45 -19.30
CA GLY A 173 2.59 22.46 -19.39
C GLY A 173 1.58 22.59 -18.24
N LEU A 174 2.04 22.97 -17.04
CA LEU A 174 1.16 23.26 -15.92
C LEU A 174 0.32 24.53 -16.17
N ALA A 175 0.94 25.57 -16.70
CA ALA A 175 0.27 26.82 -17.04
C ALA A 175 -0.87 26.59 -18.05
N GLU A 176 -0.60 25.81 -19.10
CA GLU A 176 -1.60 25.40 -20.09
C GLU A 176 -2.71 24.55 -19.44
N ARG A 177 -2.34 23.56 -18.62
CA ARG A 177 -3.29 22.66 -17.98
C ARG A 177 -4.27 23.38 -17.05
N VAL A 178 -3.79 24.37 -16.31
CA VAL A 178 -4.57 25.13 -15.32
C VAL A 178 -5.25 26.36 -15.94
N GLY A 179 -4.80 26.83 -17.11
CA GLY A 179 -5.34 28.02 -17.77
C GLY A 179 -4.82 29.33 -17.17
N ILE A 180 -3.55 29.36 -16.74
CA ILE A 180 -2.89 30.55 -16.17
C ILE A 180 -1.61 30.90 -16.94
N SER A 181 -1.03 32.07 -16.69
CA SER A 181 0.26 32.43 -17.30
C SER A 181 1.42 31.59 -16.76
N VAL A 182 2.48 31.42 -17.56
CA VAL A 182 3.70 30.71 -17.14
C VAL A 182 4.35 31.37 -15.92
N GLY A 183 4.34 32.71 -15.84
CA GLY A 183 4.83 33.44 -14.67
C GLY A 183 4.02 33.15 -13.40
N SER A 184 2.69 33.07 -13.53
CA SER A 184 1.81 32.68 -12.41
C SER A 184 2.05 31.23 -11.99
N ALA A 185 2.17 30.29 -12.94
CA ALA A 185 2.47 28.89 -12.67
C ALA A 185 3.85 28.72 -11.98
N SER A 186 4.86 29.46 -12.44
CA SER A 186 6.19 29.51 -11.82
C SER A 186 6.12 30.01 -10.38
N LYS A 187 5.38 31.10 -10.12
CA LYS A 187 5.17 31.61 -8.77
C LYS A 187 4.47 30.60 -7.86
N GLN A 188 3.40 29.94 -8.34
CA GLN A 188 2.70 28.94 -7.52
C GLN A 188 3.58 27.72 -7.24
N THR A 189 4.30 27.21 -8.24
CA THR A 189 5.21 26.07 -8.06
C THR A 189 6.37 26.40 -7.13
N ALA A 190 6.90 27.63 -7.16
CA ALA A 190 7.91 28.08 -6.21
C ALA A 190 7.37 28.07 -4.77
N THR A 191 6.21 28.69 -4.52
CA THR A 191 5.60 28.72 -3.18
C THR A 191 5.24 27.31 -2.68
N LEU A 192 4.64 26.47 -3.52
CA LEU A 192 4.27 25.09 -3.16
C LEU A 192 5.51 24.22 -2.88
N ARG A 193 6.62 24.48 -3.56
CA ARG A 193 7.90 23.80 -3.32
C ARG A 193 8.55 24.27 -2.03
N GLU A 194 8.53 25.57 -1.74
CA GLU A 194 9.03 26.13 -0.48
C GLU A 194 8.27 25.59 0.74
N SER A 195 6.97 25.30 0.59
CA SER A 195 6.17 24.64 1.61
C SER A 195 6.26 23.11 1.60
N GLY A 196 7.13 22.52 0.77
CA GLY A 196 7.33 21.07 0.69
C GLY A 196 6.18 20.28 0.06
N LEU A 197 5.18 20.93 -0.55
CA LEU A 197 4.00 20.27 -1.16
C LEU A 197 4.27 19.79 -2.60
N VAL A 198 5.31 20.33 -3.24
CA VAL A 198 5.73 19.99 -4.60
C VAL A 198 7.23 19.73 -4.61
N VAL A 199 7.65 18.76 -5.41
CA VAL A 199 9.06 18.51 -5.72
C VAL A 199 9.32 18.76 -7.20
N SER A 200 10.54 19.20 -7.49
CA SER A 200 10.99 19.50 -8.86
C SER A 200 12.18 18.63 -9.21
N GLU A 201 12.19 18.09 -10.41
CA GLU A 201 13.27 17.27 -10.94
C GLU A 201 13.64 17.77 -12.33
N ARG A 202 14.95 17.90 -12.60
CA ARG A 202 15.43 18.28 -13.94
C ARG A 202 15.56 17.01 -14.79
N GLN A 203 14.78 16.95 -15.87
CA GLN A 203 14.90 15.93 -16.91
C GLN A 203 15.42 16.59 -18.20
N GLY A 204 16.70 16.37 -18.49
CA GLY A 204 17.39 17.03 -19.59
C GLY A 204 17.38 18.55 -19.45
N ASN A 205 16.82 19.25 -20.45
CA ASN A 205 16.74 20.71 -20.45
C ASN A 205 15.41 21.25 -19.88
N THR A 206 14.60 20.40 -19.23
CA THR A 206 13.30 20.80 -18.68
C THR A 206 13.21 20.45 -17.20
N VAL A 207 12.67 21.38 -16.41
CA VAL A 207 12.31 21.11 -15.01
C VAL A 207 10.87 20.65 -14.98
N LEU A 208 10.65 19.49 -14.39
CA LEU A 208 9.34 18.91 -14.19
C LEU A 208 8.97 18.98 -12.71
N HIS A 209 7.73 19.34 -12.45
CA HIS A 209 7.14 19.44 -11.13
C HIS A 209 6.17 18.30 -10.92
N ARG A 210 6.12 17.76 -9.70
CA ARG A 210 5.10 16.82 -9.26
C ARG A 210 4.78 17.04 -7.80
N ILE A 211 3.61 16.59 -7.37
CA ILE A 211 3.20 16.62 -5.98
C ILE A 211 4.17 15.79 -5.12
N SER A 212 4.43 16.26 -3.90
CA SER A 212 5.19 15.51 -2.90
C SER A 212 4.26 14.60 -2.09
N ALA A 213 4.83 13.74 -1.24
CA ALA A 213 4.03 12.95 -0.30
C ALA A 213 3.21 13.83 0.66
N LEU A 214 3.79 14.94 1.13
CA LEU A 214 3.09 15.92 1.97
C LEU A 214 1.97 16.62 1.19
N GLY A 215 2.23 16.98 -0.07
CA GLY A 215 1.20 17.56 -0.94
C GLY A 215 0.01 16.63 -1.13
N GLU A 216 0.27 15.35 -1.38
CA GLU A 216 -0.77 14.34 -1.55
C GLU A 216 -1.56 14.13 -0.25
N ALA A 217 -0.89 14.14 0.90
CA ALA A 217 -1.54 14.09 2.22
C ALA A 217 -2.48 15.29 2.46
N VAL A 218 -2.05 16.50 2.08
CA VAL A 218 -2.89 17.72 2.16
C VAL A 218 -4.11 17.62 1.24
N VAL A 219 -3.91 17.20 -0.01
CA VAL A 219 -5.02 17.03 -0.97
C VAL A 219 -5.98 15.92 -0.51
N ALA A 220 -5.47 14.84 0.08
CA ALA A 220 -6.28 13.74 0.57
C ALA A 220 -6.88 13.99 1.96
N GLY A 221 -6.52 15.10 2.63
CA GLY A 221 -7.02 15.44 3.97
C GLY A 221 -6.60 14.44 5.05
N ARG A 222 -5.50 13.71 4.83
CA ARG A 222 -4.99 12.66 5.73
C ARG A 222 -3.48 12.63 5.70
N LEU A 223 -2.84 12.61 6.87
CA LEU A 223 -1.40 12.37 6.96
C LEU A 223 -1.12 10.93 6.49
N ALA A 224 -0.14 10.76 5.61
CA ALA A 224 0.44 9.44 5.40
C ALA A 224 1.00 8.97 6.76
N PRO A 225 0.84 7.69 7.16
CA PRO A 225 1.45 7.21 8.39
C PRO A 225 2.96 7.48 8.32
N GLU A 226 3.48 8.11 9.38
CA GLU A 226 4.92 8.34 9.53
C GLU A 226 5.64 6.98 9.45
N GLN A 227 6.72 6.93 8.64
CA GLN A 227 7.45 5.72 8.27
C GLN A 227 8.20 5.08 9.44
#